data_AF-A0A2D7NY08-F1
#
_entry.id   AF-A0A2D7NY08-F1
#
_cell.length_a   1.000
_cell.length_b   1.000
_cell.length_c   1.000
_cell.angle_alpha   90.00
_cell.angle_beta   90.00
_cell.angle_gamma   90.00
#
_symmetry.space_group_name_H-M   'P 1'
#
loop_
_entity.id
_entity.type
_entity.pdbx_description
1 polymer ?
#
loop_
_entity_poly.entity_id
_entity_poly.type
_entity_poly.pdbx_seq_one_letter_code
_entity_poly.pdbx_strand_id
1 'polypeptide(L)'
;MSDYRNKSLLWLMKNTLNFDSIPPPADYLNYGKALLICCKGDGVIGNEERAFVIGYFAAFGCPDDVLDALSGYNGDGDLKEIVGSSPQLQMTSKAAIYDAIRASDADGELADGELDVIKRIASMVNVSSSEVDDIIAVYRAEQAIKDTRLQITYPNGSPY
;
A
#
# COMPACT_ATOMS: atom_id res chain seq x y z
N MET A 1 -2.29 1.95 -24.00
CA MET A 1 -1.30 0.97 -23.50
C MET A 1 -1.14 -0.14 -24.55
N SER A 2 0.07 -0.65 -24.80
CA SER A 2 0.27 -1.77 -25.76
C SER A 2 -0.31 -3.09 -25.22
N ASP A 3 -0.60 -4.06 -26.09
CA ASP A 3 -1.10 -5.39 -25.70
C ASP A 3 -0.22 -6.10 -24.66
N TYR A 4 1.11 -6.13 -24.86
CA TYR A 4 2.03 -6.73 -23.90
C TYR A 4 2.02 -6.05 -22.53
N ARG A 5 2.02 -4.72 -22.49
CA ARG A 5 1.89 -3.96 -21.23
C ARG A 5 0.58 -4.27 -20.51
N ASN A 6 -0.53 -4.40 -21.24
CA ASN A 6 -1.82 -4.77 -20.65
C ASN A 6 -1.79 -6.19 -20.06
N LYS A 7 -1.25 -7.16 -20.81
CA LYS A 7 -1.10 -8.55 -20.36
C LYS A 7 -0.18 -8.69 -19.17
N SER A 8 0.96 -8.01 -19.17
CA SER A 8 1.90 -8.03 -18.04
C SER A 8 1.30 -7.42 -16.79
N LEU A 9 0.54 -6.32 -16.94
CA LEU A 9 -0.13 -5.67 -15.84
C LEU A 9 -1.20 -6.57 -15.21
N LEU A 10 -2.06 -7.16 -16.04
CA LEU A 10 -3.07 -8.12 -15.57
C LEU A 10 -2.43 -9.35 -14.91
N TRP A 11 -1.32 -9.85 -15.44
CA TRP A 11 -0.57 -10.92 -14.80
C TRP A 11 -0.07 -10.52 -13.41
N LEU A 12 0.55 -9.35 -13.27
CA LEU A 12 1.05 -8.85 -11.98
C LEU A 12 -0.09 -8.68 -10.98
N MET A 13 -1.19 -8.05 -11.40
CA MET A 13 -2.41 -7.90 -10.61
C MET A 13 -2.98 -9.24 -10.15
N LYS A 14 -3.09 -10.22 -11.05
CA LYS A 14 -3.59 -11.54 -10.69
C LYS A 14 -2.66 -12.25 -9.71
N ASN A 15 -1.37 -12.20 -9.96
CA ASN A 15 -0.37 -12.91 -9.16
C ASN A 15 -0.18 -12.31 -7.76
N THR A 16 -0.33 -10.99 -7.61
CA THR A 16 -0.08 -10.30 -6.33
C THR A 16 -1.36 -10.00 -5.56
N LEU A 17 -2.43 -9.58 -6.25
CA LEU A 17 -3.67 -9.07 -5.64
C LEU A 17 -4.89 -9.93 -5.94
N ASN A 18 -4.75 -10.95 -6.79
CA ASN A 18 -5.84 -11.78 -7.31
C ASN A 18 -6.92 -11.00 -8.09
N PHE A 19 -6.56 -9.86 -8.68
CA PHE A 19 -7.49 -9.07 -9.51
C PHE A 19 -7.49 -9.57 -10.96
N ASP A 20 -8.68 -9.58 -11.58
CA ASP A 20 -8.88 -9.97 -12.98
C ASP A 20 -9.08 -8.75 -13.91
N SER A 21 -9.01 -7.53 -13.38
CA SER A 21 -9.16 -6.28 -14.11
C SER A 21 -8.29 -5.17 -13.52
N ILE A 22 -8.02 -4.15 -14.34
CA ILE A 22 -7.29 -2.94 -13.95
C ILE A 22 -8.27 -1.96 -13.28
N PRO A 23 -8.02 -1.50 -12.04
CA PRO A 23 -8.83 -0.48 -11.39
C PRO A 23 -8.90 0.83 -12.20
N PRO A 24 -10.01 1.58 -12.11
CA PRO A 24 -10.09 2.91 -12.69
C PRO A 24 -9.16 3.91 -11.95
N PRO A 25 -8.77 5.02 -12.60
CA PRO A 25 -7.88 6.03 -12.02
C PRO A 25 -8.31 6.59 -10.65
N ALA A 26 -9.63 6.77 -10.45
CA ALA A 26 -10.17 7.29 -9.20
C ALA A 26 -9.91 6.36 -8.00
N ASP A 27 -9.91 5.05 -8.22
CA ASP A 27 -9.66 4.07 -7.16
C ASP A 27 -8.20 4.12 -6.72
N TYR A 28 -7.25 4.26 -7.66
CA TYR A 28 -5.85 4.49 -7.33
C TYR A 28 -5.65 5.77 -6.51
N LEU A 29 -6.29 6.86 -6.93
CA LEU A 29 -6.15 8.15 -6.26
C LEU A 29 -6.64 8.08 -4.81
N ASN A 30 -7.82 7.52 -4.59
CA ASN A 30 -8.41 7.43 -3.26
C ASN A 30 -7.64 6.46 -2.37
N TYR A 31 -7.23 5.31 -2.91
CA TYR A 31 -6.42 4.33 -2.18
C TYR A 31 -5.06 4.92 -1.80
N GLY A 32 -4.35 5.55 -2.76
CA GLY A 32 -3.04 6.15 -2.50
C GLY A 32 -3.10 7.29 -1.48
N LYS A 33 -4.16 8.12 -1.52
CA LYS A 33 -4.38 9.13 -0.48
C LYS A 33 -4.59 8.50 0.89
N ALA A 34 -5.35 7.41 0.98
CA ALA A 34 -5.55 6.70 2.25
C ALA A 34 -4.20 6.22 2.82
N LEU A 35 -3.34 5.61 2.00
CA LEU A 35 -2.01 5.17 2.44
C LEU A 35 -1.15 6.34 2.91
N LEU A 36 -1.10 7.44 2.17
CA LEU A 36 -0.29 8.61 2.53
C LEU A 36 -0.77 9.31 3.81
N ILE A 37 -2.07 9.22 4.14
CA ILE A 37 -2.55 9.70 5.44
C ILE A 37 -2.10 8.78 6.59
N CYS A 38 -2.05 7.46 6.37
CA CYS A 38 -1.49 6.53 7.35
C CYS A 38 -0.01 6.83 7.65
N CYS A 39 0.79 6.97 6.59
CA CYS A 39 2.21 7.34 6.68
C CYS A 39 2.42 8.64 7.48
N LYS A 40 1.54 9.63 7.29
CA LYS A 40 1.61 10.89 8.06
C LYS A 40 1.22 10.76 9.54
N GLY A 41 1.04 9.57 10.08
CA GLY A 41 0.51 9.40 11.43
C GLY A 41 1.39 10.02 12.52
N ASP A 42 2.69 10.15 12.28
CA ASP A 42 3.66 10.82 13.16
C ASP A 42 3.83 12.33 12.88
N GLY A 43 3.14 12.86 11.87
CA GLY A 43 3.13 14.26 11.47
C GLY A 43 3.84 14.56 10.14
N VAL A 44 4.64 13.65 9.61
CA VAL A 44 5.37 13.82 8.33
C VAL A 44 5.22 12.58 7.46
N ILE A 45 5.31 12.73 6.14
CA ILE A 45 5.44 11.57 5.24
C ILE A 45 6.91 11.49 4.85
N GLY A 46 7.58 10.41 5.27
CA GLY A 46 8.94 10.07 4.91
C GLY A 46 9.14 9.98 3.41
N ASN A 47 10.38 10.18 2.96
CA ASN A 47 10.70 10.12 1.53
C ASN A 47 10.57 8.68 1.01
N GLU A 48 10.98 7.71 1.81
CA GLU A 48 10.95 6.27 1.55
C GLU A 48 9.50 5.77 1.48
N GLU A 49 8.64 6.19 2.41
CA GLU A 49 7.21 5.88 2.40
C GLU A 49 6.52 6.42 1.14
N ARG A 50 6.79 7.68 0.79
CA ARG A 50 6.25 8.28 -0.44
C ARG A 50 6.77 7.55 -1.66
N ALA A 51 8.06 7.26 -1.73
CA ALA A 51 8.66 6.53 -2.83
C ALA A 51 8.04 5.13 -2.96
N PHE A 52 7.76 4.45 -1.84
CA PHE A 52 7.04 3.18 -1.83
C PHE A 52 5.64 3.33 -2.43
N VAL A 53 4.83 4.27 -1.96
CA VAL A 53 3.46 4.47 -2.45
C VAL A 53 3.45 4.75 -3.96
N ILE A 54 4.28 5.68 -4.41
CA ILE A 54 4.37 6.03 -5.83
C ILE A 54 4.87 4.85 -6.67
N GLY A 55 5.94 4.18 -6.23
CA GLY A 55 6.50 3.03 -6.93
C GLY A 55 5.54 1.85 -7.01
N TYR A 56 4.81 1.57 -5.93
CA TYR A 56 3.79 0.53 -5.87
C TYR A 56 2.69 0.81 -6.90
N PHE A 57 2.08 2.00 -6.87
CA PHE A 57 1.01 2.33 -7.81
C PHE A 57 1.49 2.43 -9.26
N ALA A 58 2.71 2.92 -9.50
CA ALA A 58 3.31 2.92 -10.83
C ALA A 58 3.51 1.49 -11.37
N ALA A 59 3.97 0.56 -10.53
CA ALA A 59 4.12 -0.85 -10.90
C ALA A 59 2.77 -1.50 -11.25
N PHE A 60 1.70 -1.11 -10.56
CA PHE A 60 0.33 -1.52 -10.86
C PHE A 60 -0.38 -0.65 -11.91
N GLY A 61 0.37 0.12 -12.72
CA GLY A 61 -0.16 0.77 -13.91
C GLY A 61 -1.09 1.95 -13.62
N CYS A 62 -0.94 2.58 -12.46
CA CYS A 62 -1.56 3.86 -12.16
C CYS A 62 -1.15 4.91 -13.20
N PRO A 63 -2.08 5.71 -13.74
CA PRO A 63 -1.76 6.78 -14.68
C PRO A 63 -0.85 7.87 -14.09
N ASP A 64 0.01 8.45 -14.92
CA ASP A 64 1.01 9.45 -14.49
C ASP A 64 0.37 10.69 -13.84
N ASP A 65 -0.79 11.16 -14.31
CA ASP A 65 -1.51 12.28 -13.72
C ASP A 65 -2.01 12.00 -12.29
N VAL A 66 -2.38 10.74 -12.01
CA VAL A 66 -2.72 10.29 -10.65
C VAL A 66 -1.46 10.17 -9.80
N LEU A 67 -0.35 9.66 -10.35
CA LEU A 67 0.93 9.58 -9.65
C LEU A 67 1.47 10.97 -9.29
N ASP A 68 1.37 11.95 -10.19
CA ASP A 68 1.73 13.34 -9.95
C ASP A 68 0.90 13.94 -8.82
N ALA A 69 -0.42 13.69 -8.83
CA ALA A 69 -1.31 14.13 -7.77
C ALA A 69 -0.95 13.51 -6.40
N LEU A 70 -0.63 12.21 -6.37
CA LEU A 70 -0.19 11.52 -5.14
C LEU A 70 1.19 12.02 -4.69
N SER A 71 2.10 12.28 -5.62
CA SER A 71 3.46 12.76 -5.31
C SER A 71 3.42 14.12 -4.62
N GLY A 72 2.49 15.00 -4.99
CA GLY A 72 2.28 16.30 -4.35
C GLY A 72 1.35 16.28 -3.13
N TYR A 73 0.71 15.15 -2.82
CA TYR A 73 -0.28 15.08 -1.76
C TYR A 73 0.36 15.08 -0.37
N ASN A 74 -0.13 15.95 0.52
CA ASN A 74 0.47 16.25 1.81
C ASN A 74 -0.13 15.45 3.00
N GLY A 75 -1.06 14.53 2.75
CA GLY A 75 -1.67 13.68 3.78
C GLY A 75 -2.68 14.38 4.70
N ASP A 76 -3.18 15.58 4.36
CA ASP A 76 -4.15 16.32 5.20
C ASP A 76 -5.62 16.03 4.88
N GLY A 77 -5.93 14.90 4.23
CA GLY A 77 -7.31 14.56 3.87
C GLY A 77 -8.14 14.01 5.02
N ASP A 78 -9.46 14.00 4.84
CA ASP A 78 -10.38 13.32 5.74
C ASP A 78 -10.48 11.83 5.38
N LEU A 79 -9.96 10.98 6.26
CA LEU A 79 -10.05 9.52 6.15
C LEU A 79 -11.49 9.02 6.07
N LYS A 80 -12.43 9.65 6.78
CA LYS A 80 -13.84 9.25 6.74
C LYS A 80 -14.45 9.52 5.37
N GLU A 81 -14.08 10.63 4.76
CA GLU A 81 -14.55 10.99 3.42
C GLU A 81 -13.98 10.02 2.38
N ILE A 82 -12.69 9.68 2.46
CA ILE A 82 -12.04 8.73 1.55
C ILE A 82 -12.64 7.32 1.69
N VAL A 83 -12.80 6.83 2.93
CA VAL A 83 -13.42 5.52 3.20
C VAL A 83 -14.89 5.50 2.78
N GLY A 84 -15.63 6.58 3.01
CA GLY A 84 -17.05 6.69 2.65
C GLY A 84 -17.30 6.82 1.14
N SER A 85 -16.34 7.38 0.40
CA SER A 85 -16.45 7.60 -1.05
C SER A 85 -16.00 6.40 -1.90
N SER A 86 -15.40 5.37 -1.30
CA SER A 86 -14.91 4.17 -2.01
C SER A 86 -15.47 2.87 -1.41
N PRO A 87 -16.57 2.34 -1.98
CA PRO A 87 -17.06 1.00 -1.64
C PRO A 87 -15.98 -0.09 -1.76
N GLN A 88 -15.07 0.07 -2.72
CA GLN A 88 -13.94 -0.82 -2.96
C GLN A 88 -12.99 -0.84 -1.76
N LEU A 89 -12.65 0.30 -1.17
CA LEU A 89 -11.84 0.36 0.05
C LEU A 89 -12.50 -0.35 1.24
N GLN A 90 -13.84 -0.32 1.33
CA GLN A 90 -14.55 -1.09 2.35
C GLN A 90 -14.46 -2.60 2.08
N MET A 91 -14.57 -3.02 0.82
CA MET A 91 -14.43 -4.44 0.43
C MET A 91 -13.00 -4.97 0.59
N THR A 92 -12.00 -4.09 0.46
CA THR A 92 -10.57 -4.44 0.56
C THR A 92 -9.95 -3.92 1.86
N SER A 93 -10.75 -3.71 2.91
CA SER A 93 -10.33 -3.02 4.14
C SER A 93 -9.06 -3.60 4.77
N LYS A 94 -8.97 -4.93 4.88
CA LYS A 94 -7.78 -5.62 5.40
C LYS A 94 -6.57 -5.51 4.48
N ALA A 95 -6.78 -5.52 3.16
CA ALA A 95 -5.70 -5.31 2.20
C ALA A 95 -5.16 -3.87 2.26
N ALA A 96 -6.05 -2.87 2.44
CA ALA A 96 -5.66 -1.48 2.64
C ALA A 96 -4.85 -1.27 3.92
N ILE A 97 -5.22 -1.95 5.01
CA ILE A 97 -4.45 -1.95 6.26
C ILE A 97 -3.07 -2.58 6.04
N TYR A 98 -3.01 -3.73 5.35
CA TYR A 98 -1.76 -4.39 5.01
C TYR A 98 -0.84 -3.51 4.15
N ASP A 99 -1.37 -2.87 3.11
CA ASP A 99 -0.59 -1.97 2.25
C ASP A 99 -0.19 -0.67 2.98
N ALA A 100 -0.98 -0.20 3.95
CA ALA A 100 -0.60 0.92 4.81
C ALA A 100 0.56 0.57 5.73
N ILE A 101 0.56 -0.63 6.33
CA ILE A 101 1.69 -1.13 7.13
C ILE A 101 2.95 -1.22 6.28
N ARG A 102 2.86 -1.75 5.05
CA ARG A 102 3.99 -1.82 4.12
C ARG A 102 4.54 -0.48 3.71
N ALA A 103 3.64 0.48 3.47
CA ALA A 103 4.02 1.84 3.09
C ALA A 103 4.69 2.58 4.24
N SER A 104 4.18 2.40 5.45
CA SER A 104 4.69 3.09 6.64
C SER A 104 6.04 2.49 7.07
N ASP A 105 6.17 1.17 7.04
CA ASP A 105 7.45 0.47 7.32
C ASP A 105 8.48 0.53 6.17
N ALA A 106 8.28 1.38 5.17
CA ALA A 106 9.14 1.41 3.98
C ALA A 106 10.57 1.89 4.27
N ASP A 107 10.75 2.69 5.31
CA ASP A 107 12.06 3.10 5.84
C ASP A 107 12.66 2.10 6.87
N GLY A 108 11.90 1.05 7.20
CA GLY A 108 12.29 0.00 8.14
C GLY A 108 11.77 0.20 9.57
N GLU A 109 10.98 1.25 9.83
CA GLU A 109 10.34 1.50 11.11
C GLU A 109 8.84 1.75 10.92
N LEU A 110 8.00 1.05 11.68
CA LEU A 110 6.57 1.37 11.76
C LEU A 110 6.35 2.19 13.03
N ALA A 111 6.23 3.50 12.89
CA ALA A 111 6.14 4.41 14.03
C ALA A 111 4.81 4.27 14.78
N ASP A 112 4.81 4.56 16.08
CA ASP A 112 3.59 4.49 16.91
C ASP A 112 2.47 5.39 16.38
N GLY A 113 2.82 6.58 15.86
CA GLY A 113 1.86 7.51 15.28
C GLY A 113 1.16 6.98 14.02
N GLU A 114 1.91 6.33 13.12
CA GLU A 114 1.39 5.66 11.93
C GLU A 114 0.47 4.50 12.33
N LEU A 115 0.92 3.67 13.27
CA LEU A 115 0.15 2.53 13.78
C LEU A 115 -1.17 2.97 14.41
N ASP A 116 -1.17 4.06 15.17
CA ASP A 116 -2.37 4.63 15.77
C ASP A 116 -3.37 5.11 14.71
N VAL A 117 -2.89 5.74 13.64
CA VAL A 117 -3.73 6.15 12.51
C VAL A 117 -4.26 4.93 11.75
N ILE A 118 -3.43 3.92 11.49
CA ILE A 118 -3.84 2.66 10.86
C ILE A 118 -4.94 1.98 11.67
N LYS A 119 -4.78 1.85 13.00
CA LYS A 119 -5.80 1.26 13.89
C LYS A 119 -7.09 2.09 13.91
N ARG A 120 -6.99 3.41 13.84
CA ARG A 120 -8.17 4.29 13.72
C ARG A 120 -8.92 4.04 12.42
N ILE A 121 -8.23 3.97 11.28
CA ILE A 121 -8.84 3.66 9.98
C ILE A 121 -9.46 2.28 10.00
N ALA A 122 -8.75 1.28 10.52
CA ALA A 122 -9.24 -0.09 10.66
C ALA A 122 -10.60 -0.12 11.37
N SER A 123 -10.75 0.62 12.47
CA SER A 123 -12.02 0.72 13.18
C SER A 123 -13.16 1.31 12.34
N MET A 124 -12.87 2.26 11.44
CA MET A 124 -13.88 2.87 10.55
C MET A 124 -14.42 1.88 9.52
N VAL A 125 -13.63 0.85 9.20
CA VAL A 125 -13.97 -0.21 8.25
C VAL A 125 -14.27 -1.54 8.95
N ASN A 126 -14.60 -1.49 10.25
CA ASN A 126 -14.95 -2.65 11.09
C ASN A 126 -13.86 -3.73 11.19
N VAL A 127 -12.59 -3.33 11.14
CA VAL A 127 -11.44 -4.19 11.45
C VAL A 127 -10.95 -3.87 12.86
N SER A 128 -10.89 -4.87 13.72
CA SER A 128 -10.47 -4.73 15.11
C SER A 128 -8.95 -4.50 15.23
N SER A 129 -8.50 -3.92 16.36
CA SER A 129 -7.05 -3.77 16.62
C SER A 129 -6.33 -5.11 16.61
N SER A 130 -6.95 -6.18 17.14
CA SER A 130 -6.34 -7.51 17.11
C SER A 130 -6.16 -8.04 15.69
N GLU A 131 -7.11 -7.76 14.79
CA GLU A 131 -6.94 -8.11 13.38
C GLU A 131 -5.86 -7.27 12.69
N VAL A 132 -5.65 -6.02 13.10
CA VAL A 132 -4.50 -5.22 12.64
C VAL A 132 -3.19 -5.87 13.11
N ASP A 133 -3.12 -6.29 14.38
CA ASP A 133 -1.94 -6.97 14.93
C ASP A 133 -1.66 -8.30 14.19
N ASP A 134 -2.70 -9.06 13.82
CA ASP A 134 -2.57 -10.26 12.98
C ASP A 134 -2.02 -9.92 11.58
N ILE A 135 -2.47 -8.81 10.96
CA ILE A 135 -1.98 -8.36 9.65
C ILE A 135 -0.50 -7.95 9.73
N ILE A 136 -0.09 -7.26 10.80
CA ILE A 136 1.33 -6.96 11.05
C ILE A 136 2.14 -8.25 11.15
N ALA A 137 1.65 -9.25 11.88
CA ALA A 137 2.33 -10.53 12.01
C ALA A 137 2.52 -11.23 10.65
N VAL A 138 1.50 -11.20 9.78
CA VAL A 138 1.60 -11.71 8.40
C VAL A 138 2.67 -10.95 7.62
N TYR A 139 2.65 -9.61 7.64
CA TYR A 139 3.64 -8.78 6.93
C TYR A 139 5.07 -9.09 7.37
N ARG A 140 5.31 -9.19 8.69
CA ARG A 140 6.64 -9.52 9.24
C ARG A 140 7.08 -10.94 8.84
N ALA A 141 6.17 -11.90 8.84
CA ALA A 141 6.47 -13.26 8.39
C ALA A 141 6.84 -13.29 6.89
N GLU A 142 6.15 -12.51 6.06
CA GLU A 142 6.47 -12.39 4.64
C GLU A 142 7.83 -11.75 4.38
N GLN A 143 8.22 -10.71 5.13
CA GLN A 143 9.58 -10.16 5.03
C GLN A 143 10.63 -11.20 5.41
N ALA A 144 10.44 -11.95 6.50
CA ALA A 144 11.37 -13.01 6.90
C ALA A 144 11.49 -14.13 5.84
N ILE A 145 10.37 -14.53 5.23
CA ILE A 145 10.37 -15.52 4.14
C ILE A 145 11.04 -14.97 2.89
N LYS A 146 10.79 -13.71 2.54
CA LYS A 146 11.43 -13.01 1.42
C LYS A 146 12.94 -12.95 1.61
N ASP A 147 13.41 -12.58 2.80
CA ASP A 147 14.85 -12.51 3.12
C ASP A 147 15.50 -13.88 3.01
N THR A 148 14.85 -14.91 3.58
CA THR A 148 15.29 -16.30 3.46
C THR A 148 15.39 -16.72 1.99
N ARG A 149 14.37 -16.41 1.18
CA ARG A 149 14.36 -16.72 -0.26
C ARG A 149 15.53 -16.02 -0.95
N LEU A 150 15.74 -14.74 -0.70
CA LEU A 150 16.81 -13.96 -1.34
C LEU A 150 18.20 -14.50 -0.99
N GLN A 151 18.43 -14.90 0.26
CA GLN A 151 19.69 -15.54 0.67
C GLN A 151 19.95 -16.86 -0.05
N ILE A 152 18.91 -17.68 -0.28
CA ILE A 152 19.03 -18.96 -0.98
C ILE A 152 19.24 -18.75 -2.49
N THR A 153 18.48 -17.83 -3.10
CA THR A 153 18.52 -17.64 -4.57
C THR A 153 19.68 -16.77 -5.02
N TYR A 154 20.17 -15.87 -4.16
CA TYR A 154 21.26 -14.95 -4.41
C TYR A 154 22.32 -15.02 -3.29
N PRO A 155 22.97 -16.19 -3.09
CA PRO A 155 23.85 -16.42 -1.94
C PRO A 155 25.10 -15.53 -1.93
N ASN A 156 25.46 -14.94 -3.07
CA ASN A 156 26.59 -14.02 -3.21
C ASN A 156 26.15 -12.56 -3.41
N GLY A 157 24.88 -12.25 -3.11
CA GLY A 157 24.27 -10.94 -3.33
C GLY A 157 23.59 -10.80 -4.69
N SER A 158 22.96 -9.63 -4.88
CA SER A 158 22.27 -9.26 -6.12
C SER A 158 23.27 -9.11 -7.27
N PRO A 159 22.95 -9.61 -8.49
CA PRO A 159 23.77 -9.38 -9.68
C PRO A 159 23.58 -7.97 -10.29
N TYR A 160 22.72 -7.14 -9.70
CA TYR A 160 22.44 -5.75 -10.06
C TYR A 160 22.58 -4.84 -8.85
#